data_AF-A0A5N5E638-F1
#
_entry.id   AF-A0A5N5E638-F1
#
_cell.length_a   1.000
_cell.length_b   1.000
_cell.length_c   1.000
_cell.angle_alpha   90.00
_cell.angle_beta   90.00
_cell.angle_gamma   90.00
#
_symmetry.space_group_name_H-M   'P 1'
#
loop_
_entity.id
_entity.type
_entity.pdbx_description
1 polymer ?
#
loop_
_entity_poly.entity_id
_entity_poly.type
_entity_poly.pdbx_seq_one_letter_code
_entity_poly.pdbx_strand_id
1 'polypeptide(L)'
;MHAGRLKKVGSSDGPFASVYFEDVRNREDARERFELEWRSMRNQLTKQGASESLIARLDEVKDNHHGISGRAGRAIVATSEAVLIDDILLEPAGSTIATLGELPYLIPLIAHGYDTEPFLIAKVDHTGADLCVRDARGRDVYGETVDGDGFPVHKAHVGGQERYTDSQSLVEENIRKNLTQAVERAAALAREHKVALVVVIGEVQSRKAFA
;
A
#
# COMPACT_ATOMS: atom_id res chain seq x y z
N MET A 1 -0.37 12.16 -12.54
CA MET A 1 -0.39 10.91 -13.32
C MET A 1 1.00 10.55 -13.78
N HIS A 2 1.63 9.55 -13.18
CA HIS A 2 2.93 9.07 -13.65
C HIS A 2 2.81 8.46 -15.05
N ALA A 3 3.40 9.15 -16.04
CA ALA A 3 3.47 8.73 -17.44
C ALA A 3 4.02 7.29 -17.64
N GLY A 4 4.79 6.77 -16.68
CA GLY A 4 5.31 5.40 -16.69
C GLY A 4 4.22 4.32 -16.69
N ARG A 5 3.08 4.54 -16.03
CA ARG A 5 1.96 3.57 -15.97
C ARG A 5 1.33 3.33 -17.33
N LEU A 6 1.10 4.41 -18.08
CA LEU A 6 0.47 4.36 -19.40
C LEU A 6 1.44 4.00 -20.52
N LYS A 7 2.76 4.08 -20.28
CA LYS A 7 3.78 3.75 -21.29
C LYS A 7 3.68 2.30 -21.76
N LYS A 8 3.51 1.36 -20.82
CA LYS A 8 3.35 -0.08 -21.16
C LYS A 8 2.10 -0.28 -22.01
N VAL A 9 1.00 0.31 -21.57
CA VAL A 9 -0.29 0.26 -22.26
C VAL A 9 -0.20 0.79 -23.68
N GLY A 10 0.43 1.95 -23.89
CA GLY A 10 0.61 2.54 -25.21
C GLY A 10 1.64 1.83 -26.11
N SER A 11 2.37 0.83 -25.59
CA SER A 11 3.35 0.05 -26.35
C SER A 11 2.91 -1.41 -26.54
N SER A 12 1.70 -1.77 -26.12
CA SER A 12 1.13 -3.12 -26.27
C SER A 12 0.09 -3.13 -27.37
N ASP A 13 -0.06 -4.28 -28.02
CA ASP A 13 -1.09 -4.51 -29.04
C ASP A 13 -2.36 -5.09 -28.39
N GLY A 14 -3.51 -4.68 -28.90
CA GLY A 14 -4.81 -5.17 -28.46
C GLY A 14 -5.13 -6.59 -28.95
N PRO A 15 -6.31 -7.12 -28.61
CA PRO A 15 -7.37 -6.43 -27.88
C PRO A 15 -7.10 -6.33 -26.37
N PHE A 16 -7.61 -5.25 -25.76
CA PHE A 16 -7.48 -4.97 -24.33
C PHE A 16 -8.78 -5.30 -23.61
N ALA A 17 -8.69 -6.11 -22.56
CA ALA A 17 -9.74 -6.19 -21.56
C ALA A 17 -9.49 -5.16 -20.47
N SER A 18 -10.50 -4.33 -20.19
CA SER A 18 -10.49 -3.36 -19.10
C SER A 18 -11.62 -3.71 -18.13
N VAL A 19 -11.26 -4.06 -16.90
CA VAL A 19 -12.21 -4.36 -15.82
C VAL A 19 -12.03 -3.41 -14.65
N TYR A 20 -13.15 -2.91 -14.13
CA TYR A 20 -13.22 -2.03 -12.98
C TYR A 20 -14.31 -2.53 -12.05
N PHE A 21 -13.99 -2.75 -10.78
CA PHE A 21 -14.92 -3.32 -9.81
C PHE A 21 -14.62 -2.80 -8.40
N GLU A 22 -15.57 -3.00 -7.48
CA GLU A 22 -15.38 -2.69 -6.07
C GLU A 22 -14.51 -3.75 -5.40
N ASP A 23 -13.39 -3.34 -4.79
CA ASP A 23 -12.51 -4.22 -4.01
C ASP A 23 -13.07 -4.33 -2.57
N VAL A 24 -13.98 -5.28 -2.38
CA VAL A 24 -14.64 -5.50 -1.09
C VAL A 24 -13.75 -6.36 -0.20
N ARG A 25 -13.05 -5.73 0.73
CA ARG A 25 -12.43 -6.45 1.85
C ARG A 25 -13.42 -6.70 2.98
N ASN A 26 -13.24 -7.83 3.65
CA ASN A 26 -13.66 -8.06 5.04
C ASN A 26 -15.15 -8.37 5.31
N ARG A 27 -15.75 -9.32 4.59
CA ARG A 27 -16.90 -10.13 5.08
C ARG A 27 -16.83 -11.55 4.51
N GLU A 28 -17.12 -12.57 5.30
CA GLU A 28 -17.28 -13.96 4.82
C GLU A 28 -18.29 -14.02 3.64
N ASP A 29 -19.37 -13.22 3.70
CA ASP A 29 -20.36 -13.07 2.63
C ASP A 29 -19.87 -12.29 1.38
N ALA A 30 -18.70 -11.64 1.45
CA ALA A 30 -18.17 -10.87 0.32
C ALA A 30 -17.55 -11.77 -0.75
N ARG A 31 -17.01 -12.94 -0.38
CA ARG A 31 -16.28 -13.78 -1.32
C ARG A 31 -17.20 -14.42 -2.36
N GLU A 32 -18.31 -15.02 -1.94
CA GLU A 32 -19.26 -15.64 -2.87
C GLU A 32 -19.88 -14.61 -3.83
N ARG A 33 -20.22 -13.43 -3.30
CA ARG A 33 -20.74 -12.32 -4.13
C ARG A 33 -19.70 -11.82 -5.14
N PHE A 34 -18.44 -11.69 -4.72
CA PHE A 34 -17.35 -11.35 -5.63
C PHE A 34 -17.16 -12.41 -6.71
N GLU A 35 -17.20 -13.71 -6.37
CA GLU A 35 -17.08 -14.77 -7.36
C GLU A 35 -18.24 -14.76 -8.38
N LEU A 36 -19.47 -14.45 -7.94
CA LEU A 36 -20.61 -14.27 -8.83
C LEU A 36 -20.44 -13.06 -9.77
N GLU A 37 -20.01 -11.93 -9.24
CA GLU A 37 -19.73 -10.72 -10.01
C GLU A 37 -18.58 -10.95 -11.00
N TRP A 38 -17.52 -11.62 -10.56
CA TRP A 38 -16.38 -12.00 -11.39
C TRP A 38 -16.79 -12.95 -12.52
N ARG A 39 -17.65 -13.93 -12.25
CA ARG A 39 -18.26 -14.77 -13.30
C ARG A 39 -19.07 -13.94 -14.29
N SER A 40 -19.81 -12.93 -13.84
CA SER A 40 -20.54 -12.02 -14.72
C SER A 40 -19.61 -11.24 -15.64
N MET A 41 -18.52 -10.66 -15.09
CA MET A 41 -17.50 -9.96 -15.87
C MET A 41 -16.84 -10.86 -16.92
N ARG A 42 -16.46 -12.09 -16.54
CA ARG A 42 -15.92 -13.09 -17.47
C ARG A 42 -16.89 -13.38 -18.61
N ASN A 43 -18.14 -13.70 -18.30
CA ASN A 43 -19.17 -13.96 -19.31
C ASN A 43 -19.37 -12.76 -20.25
N GLN A 44 -19.34 -11.54 -19.72
CA GLN A 44 -19.46 -10.31 -20.49
C GLN A 44 -18.26 -10.11 -21.43
N LEU A 45 -17.03 -10.39 -20.99
CA LEU A 45 -15.83 -10.32 -21.83
C LEU A 45 -15.83 -11.42 -22.90
N THR A 46 -16.20 -12.65 -22.56
CA THR A 46 -16.34 -13.75 -23.53
C THR A 46 -17.34 -13.40 -24.63
N LYS A 47 -18.50 -12.83 -24.27
CA LYS A 47 -19.50 -12.35 -25.24
C LYS A 47 -19.01 -11.23 -26.14
N GLN A 48 -18.05 -10.43 -25.67
CA GLN A 48 -17.38 -9.40 -26.47
C GLN A 48 -16.25 -9.95 -27.34
N GLY A 49 -15.93 -11.25 -27.27
CA GLY A 49 -14.88 -11.89 -28.07
C GLY A 49 -13.54 -12.04 -27.38
N ALA A 50 -13.47 -11.89 -26.05
CA ALA A 50 -12.22 -12.08 -25.32
C ALA A 50 -11.76 -13.54 -25.43
N SER A 51 -10.49 -13.73 -25.81
CA SER A 51 -9.86 -15.05 -25.86
C SER A 51 -9.75 -15.68 -24.47
N GLU A 52 -9.74 -17.00 -24.41
CA GLU A 52 -9.58 -17.74 -23.14
C GLU A 52 -8.25 -17.42 -22.44
N SER A 53 -7.17 -17.22 -23.19
CA SER A 53 -5.86 -16.81 -22.63
C SER A 53 -5.95 -15.47 -21.90
N LEU A 54 -6.61 -14.47 -22.49
CA LEU A 54 -6.84 -13.17 -21.88
C LEU A 54 -7.70 -13.28 -20.60
N ILE A 55 -8.73 -14.13 -20.59
CA ILE A 55 -9.55 -14.36 -19.39
C ILE A 55 -8.73 -15.03 -18.29
N ALA A 56 -7.91 -16.02 -18.64
CA ALA A 56 -7.02 -16.68 -17.70
C ALA A 56 -6.03 -15.69 -17.05
N ARG A 57 -5.51 -14.71 -17.81
CA ARG A 57 -4.67 -13.64 -17.26
C ARG A 57 -5.38 -12.78 -16.22
N LEU A 58 -6.67 -12.48 -16.42
CA LEU A 58 -7.45 -11.78 -15.41
C LEU A 58 -7.67 -12.66 -14.17
N ASP A 59 -7.95 -13.95 -14.37
CA ASP A 59 -8.14 -14.92 -13.28
C ASP A 59 -6.88 -15.06 -12.41
N GLU A 60 -5.68 -15.03 -13.00
CA GLU A 60 -4.40 -15.09 -12.27
C GLU A 60 -4.21 -13.96 -11.25
N VAL A 61 -4.72 -12.77 -11.57
CA VAL A 61 -4.52 -11.58 -10.73
C VAL A 61 -5.76 -11.21 -9.92
N LYS A 62 -6.92 -11.84 -10.12
CA LYS A 62 -8.17 -11.44 -9.44
C LYS A 62 -8.02 -11.41 -7.91
N ASP A 63 -7.17 -12.27 -7.37
CA ASP A 63 -6.90 -12.42 -5.94
C ASP A 63 -5.67 -11.64 -5.44
N ASN A 64 -5.04 -10.81 -6.28
CA ASN A 64 -3.99 -9.90 -5.81
C ASN A 64 -4.59 -8.85 -4.88
N HIS A 65 -4.05 -8.77 -3.66
CA HIS A 65 -4.52 -7.88 -2.60
C HIS A 65 -3.53 -6.74 -2.36
N HIS A 66 -3.99 -5.49 -2.48
CA HIS A 66 -3.11 -4.31 -2.43
C HIS A 66 -3.16 -3.52 -1.09
N GLY A 67 -3.27 -4.21 0.04
CA GLY A 67 -3.15 -3.62 1.39
C GLY A 67 -4.18 -2.60 1.92
N ILE A 68 -5.06 -1.96 1.12
CA ILE A 68 -5.91 -0.85 1.63
C ILE A 68 -7.17 -1.35 2.36
N SER A 69 -7.40 -0.86 3.58
CA SER A 69 -8.64 -1.06 4.34
C SER A 69 -9.68 0.00 3.97
N GLY A 70 -10.89 -0.40 3.56
CA GLY A 70 -11.98 0.52 3.22
C GLY A 70 -12.71 0.12 1.92
N ARG A 71 -13.59 1.01 1.44
CA ARG A 71 -14.31 0.86 0.18
C ARG A 71 -13.45 1.41 -0.97
N ALA A 72 -12.63 0.55 -1.56
CA ALA A 72 -11.76 0.90 -2.68
C ALA A 72 -12.31 0.31 -3.99
N GLY A 73 -11.95 0.92 -5.12
CA GLY A 73 -12.12 0.27 -6.43
C GLY A 73 -10.84 -0.44 -6.84
N ARG A 74 -10.92 -1.31 -7.84
CA ARG A 74 -9.76 -1.91 -8.48
C ARG A 74 -9.90 -1.84 -10.00
N ALA A 75 -8.77 -1.60 -10.65
CA ALA A 75 -8.63 -1.50 -12.09
C ALA A 75 -7.65 -2.56 -12.58
N ILE A 76 -8.09 -3.39 -13.52
CA ILE A 76 -7.22 -4.34 -14.21
C ILE A 76 -7.35 -4.11 -15.71
N VAL A 77 -6.22 -3.91 -16.39
CA VAL A 77 -6.15 -3.84 -17.84
C VAL A 77 -5.16 -4.87 -18.32
N ALA A 78 -5.60 -5.75 -19.22
CA ALA A 78 -4.80 -6.87 -19.70
C ALA A 78 -4.98 -7.11 -21.21
N THR A 79 -3.98 -7.74 -21.79
CA THR A 79 -4.00 -8.37 -23.12
C THR A 79 -3.85 -9.89 -22.94
N SER A 80 -3.82 -10.66 -24.03
CA SER A 80 -3.46 -12.08 -23.97
C SER A 80 -2.05 -12.31 -23.44
N GLU A 81 -1.14 -11.36 -23.67
CA GLU A 81 0.28 -11.48 -23.36
C GLU A 81 0.60 -11.11 -21.91
N ALA A 82 -0.05 -10.07 -21.38
CA ALA A 82 0.30 -9.54 -20.07
C ALA A 82 -0.84 -8.75 -19.40
N VAL A 83 -0.81 -8.75 -18.07
CA VAL A 83 -1.51 -7.76 -17.25
C VAL A 83 -0.69 -6.47 -17.25
N LEU A 84 -1.26 -5.41 -17.83
CA LEU A 84 -0.59 -4.13 -18.03
C LEU A 84 -0.84 -3.17 -16.86
N ILE A 85 -2.05 -3.21 -16.30
CA ILE A 85 -2.47 -2.46 -15.12
C ILE A 85 -3.13 -3.42 -14.14
N ASP A 86 -2.75 -3.31 -12.88
CA ASP A 86 -3.41 -3.94 -11.73
C ASP A 86 -3.21 -2.98 -10.55
N ASP A 87 -4.15 -2.05 -10.40
CA ASP A 87 -4.04 -0.92 -9.49
C ASP A 87 -5.34 -0.68 -8.70
N ILE A 88 -5.20 -0.05 -7.54
CA ILE A 88 -6.33 0.40 -6.71
C ILE A 88 -6.84 1.75 -7.20
N LEU A 89 -8.15 1.96 -7.04
CA LEU A 89 -8.84 3.25 -7.15
C LEU A 89 -9.25 3.72 -5.75
N LEU A 90 -9.15 5.03 -5.49
CA LEU A 90 -9.53 5.62 -4.19
C LEU A 90 -10.99 5.37 -3.85
N GLU A 91 -11.83 5.24 -4.88
CA GLU A 91 -13.23 4.87 -4.78
C GLU A 91 -13.63 4.00 -5.98
N PRO A 92 -14.68 3.17 -5.87
CA PRO A 92 -15.22 2.41 -7.00
C PRO A 92 -15.76 3.34 -8.09
N ALA A 93 -15.70 2.89 -9.35
CA ALA A 93 -16.22 3.62 -10.52
C ALA A 93 -17.76 3.72 -10.59
N GLY A 94 -18.45 3.67 -9.45
CA GLY A 94 -19.92 3.66 -9.32
C GLY A 94 -20.56 2.30 -9.64
N SER A 95 -20.18 1.67 -10.74
CA SER A 95 -20.61 0.32 -11.13
C SER A 95 -19.46 -0.51 -11.69
N THR A 96 -19.67 -1.83 -11.73
CA THR A 96 -18.73 -2.76 -12.33
C THR A 96 -18.73 -2.66 -13.85
N ILE A 97 -17.54 -2.56 -14.43
CA ILE A 97 -17.30 -2.36 -15.86
C ILE A 97 -16.42 -3.51 -16.35
N ALA A 98 -16.81 -4.13 -17.46
CA ALA A 98 -16.01 -5.14 -18.15
C ALA A 98 -16.13 -4.96 -19.67
N THR A 99 -15.08 -4.45 -20.30
CA THR A 99 -15.09 -4.12 -21.73
C THR A 99 -13.86 -4.68 -22.44
N LEU A 100 -14.06 -5.11 -23.68
CA LEU A 100 -13.02 -5.49 -24.63
C LEU A 100 -12.99 -4.48 -25.78
N GLY A 101 -11.79 -4.03 -26.18
CA GLY A 101 -11.64 -3.17 -27.33
C GLY A 101 -10.22 -3.12 -27.87
N GLU A 102 -10.06 -2.57 -29.08
CA GLU A 102 -8.74 -2.32 -29.70
C GLU A 102 -7.92 -1.29 -28.92
N LEU A 103 -8.59 -0.44 -28.14
CA LEU A 103 -7.97 0.51 -27.22
C LEU A 103 -8.42 0.21 -25.78
N PRO A 104 -7.55 0.43 -24.79
CA PRO A 104 -7.87 0.27 -23.39
C PRO A 104 -8.85 1.35 -22.93
N TYR A 105 -9.85 0.98 -22.14
CA TYR A 105 -10.78 1.95 -21.56
C TYR A 105 -10.19 2.51 -20.28
N LEU A 106 -9.50 3.66 -20.36
CA LEU A 106 -8.71 4.24 -19.24
C LEU A 106 -9.46 5.29 -18.41
N ILE A 107 -10.68 5.68 -18.79
CA ILE A 107 -11.40 6.80 -18.14
C ILE A 107 -11.59 6.58 -16.63
N PRO A 108 -12.04 5.40 -16.13
CA PRO A 108 -12.23 5.21 -14.69
C PRO A 108 -10.91 5.23 -13.91
N LEU A 109 -9.83 4.72 -14.51
CA LEU A 109 -8.48 4.82 -13.93
C LEU A 109 -8.05 6.28 -13.80
N ILE A 110 -8.42 7.13 -14.76
CA ILE A 110 -8.10 8.56 -14.73
C ILE A 110 -8.93 9.31 -13.70
N ALA A 111 -10.22 8.99 -13.61
CA ALA A 111 -11.14 9.67 -12.71
C ALA A 111 -10.92 9.31 -11.23
N HIS A 112 -10.65 8.03 -10.94
CA HIS A 112 -10.65 7.52 -9.56
C HIS A 112 -9.31 6.92 -9.11
N GLY A 113 -8.33 6.83 -10.01
CA GLY A 113 -6.98 6.38 -9.65
C GLY A 113 -6.26 7.44 -8.81
N TYR A 114 -5.33 6.99 -7.98
CA TYR A 114 -4.39 7.90 -7.30
C TYR A 114 -3.00 7.80 -7.91
N ASP A 115 -2.23 8.86 -7.68
CA ASP A 115 -0.81 8.96 -7.98
C ASP A 115 -0.13 9.28 -6.65
N THR A 116 0.60 8.33 -6.10
CA THR A 116 1.43 8.56 -4.92
C THR A 116 2.88 8.43 -5.30
N GLU A 117 3.72 9.29 -4.73
CA GLU A 117 5.16 9.05 -4.77
C GLU A 117 5.54 7.96 -3.77
N PRO A 118 6.63 7.21 -3.99
CA PRO A 118 7.15 6.31 -2.98
C PRO A 118 7.32 7.03 -1.64
N PHE A 119 6.87 6.38 -0.57
CA PHE A 119 6.87 6.96 0.77
C PHE A 119 7.34 5.95 1.81
N LEU A 120 7.88 6.45 2.92
CA LEU A 120 8.34 5.64 4.04
C LEU A 120 7.34 5.84 5.19
N ILE A 121 6.88 4.76 5.79
CA ILE A 121 6.13 4.77 7.04
C ILE A 121 7.11 4.42 8.17
N ALA A 122 7.21 5.31 9.15
CA ALA A 122 7.91 5.06 10.41
C ALA A 122 6.87 4.95 11.52
N LYS A 123 6.68 3.75 12.06
CA LYS A 123 5.86 3.51 13.25
C LYS A 123 6.76 3.48 14.47
N VAL A 124 6.64 4.50 15.30
CA VAL A 124 7.64 4.84 16.31
C VAL A 124 7.07 4.67 17.72
N ASP A 125 7.88 4.12 18.62
CA ASP A 125 7.60 4.01 20.05
C ASP A 125 8.86 4.31 20.89
N HIS A 126 8.82 4.03 22.19
CA HIS A 126 9.95 4.29 23.09
C HIS A 126 11.14 3.33 22.91
N THR A 127 10.92 2.17 22.27
CA THR A 127 11.96 1.18 22.00
C THR A 127 12.64 1.38 20.66
N GLY A 128 11.98 2.01 19.68
CA GLY A 128 12.58 2.29 18.38
C GLY A 128 11.53 2.55 17.30
N ALA A 129 11.63 1.87 16.16
CA ALA A 129 10.64 2.00 15.09
C ALA A 129 10.52 0.78 14.16
N ASP A 130 9.30 0.52 13.70
CA ASP A 130 9.06 -0.30 12.50
C ASP A 130 9.08 0.62 11.27
N LEU A 131 9.99 0.36 10.33
CA LEU A 131 10.15 1.14 9.11
C LEU A 131 9.67 0.33 7.91
N CYS A 132 8.85 0.93 7.06
CA CYS A 132 8.35 0.30 5.83
C CYS A 132 8.40 1.28 4.66
N VAL A 133 9.02 0.86 3.55
CA VAL A 133 9.02 1.63 2.30
C VAL A 133 7.91 1.11 1.41
N ARG A 134 7.07 2.02 0.92
CA ARG A 134 6.03 1.75 -0.06
C ARG A 134 6.36 2.39 -1.39
N ASP A 135 6.13 1.65 -2.45
CA ASP A 135 6.25 2.19 -3.80
C ASP A 135 5.08 3.14 -4.15
N ALA A 136 5.13 3.70 -5.34
CA ALA A 136 4.10 4.60 -5.88
C ALA A 136 2.70 3.95 -6.00
N ARG A 137 2.59 2.63 -5.81
CA ARG A 137 1.33 1.86 -5.81
C ARG A 137 0.89 1.46 -4.40
N GLY A 138 1.57 1.96 -3.36
CA GLY A 138 1.28 1.63 -1.97
C GLY A 138 1.68 0.22 -1.55
N ARG A 139 2.48 -0.50 -2.36
CA ARG A 139 2.93 -1.86 -2.04
C ARG A 139 4.20 -1.79 -1.19
N ASP A 140 4.29 -2.65 -0.19
CA ASP A 140 5.48 -2.78 0.64
C ASP A 140 6.62 -3.35 -0.22
N VAL A 141 7.70 -2.58 -0.36
CA VAL A 141 8.90 -2.98 -1.13
C VAL A 141 10.11 -3.23 -0.23
N TYR A 142 10.06 -2.73 1.01
CA TYR A 142 11.06 -2.98 2.03
C TYR A 142 10.45 -2.80 3.42
N GLY A 143 10.92 -3.58 4.39
CA GLY A 143 10.53 -3.44 5.79
C GLY A 143 11.62 -3.90 6.73
N GLU A 144 11.84 -3.18 7.82
CA GLU A 144 12.74 -3.56 8.90
C GLU A 144 12.25 -2.99 10.24
N THR A 145 12.69 -3.60 11.33
CA THR A 145 12.49 -3.08 12.69
C THR A 145 13.83 -2.61 13.23
N VAL A 146 13.84 -1.41 13.81
CA VAL A 146 14.98 -0.81 14.49
C VAL A 146 14.71 -0.89 15.98
N ASP A 147 15.41 -1.79 16.66
CA ASP A 147 15.41 -1.89 18.11
C ASP A 147 16.51 -1.00 18.68
N GLY A 148 16.14 -0.10 19.58
CA GLY A 148 17.06 0.79 20.27
C GLY A 148 17.77 0.09 21.43
N ASP A 149 19.05 0.38 21.62
CA ASP A 149 19.88 -0.25 22.67
C ASP A 149 19.67 0.37 24.08
N GLY A 150 18.91 1.46 24.18
CA GLY A 150 18.70 2.22 25.42
C GLY A 150 17.62 1.60 26.30
N PHE A 151 18.00 1.11 27.47
CA PHE A 151 17.08 0.60 28.50
C PHE A 151 17.49 1.12 29.89
N PRO A 152 16.53 1.35 30.82
CA PRO A 152 15.09 1.09 30.71
C PRO A 152 14.31 2.21 29.99
N VAL A 153 13.19 1.82 29.35
CA VAL A 153 12.24 2.73 28.64
C VAL A 153 10.92 2.93 29.39
N HIS A 154 10.79 2.32 30.57
CA HIS A 154 9.65 2.47 31.47
C HIS A 154 10.12 2.79 32.89
N LYS A 155 9.30 3.55 33.63
CA LYS A 155 9.59 3.91 35.02
C LYS A 155 9.36 2.70 35.93
N ALA A 156 10.38 2.30 36.69
CA ALA A 156 10.20 1.33 37.77
C ALA A 156 9.49 2.00 38.95
N HIS A 157 8.36 1.46 39.39
CA HIS A 157 7.62 1.94 40.56
C HIS A 157 8.27 1.38 41.85
N VAL A 158 9.46 1.85 42.20
CA VAL A 158 10.17 1.43 43.43
C VAL A 158 10.29 2.63 44.37
N GLY A 159 9.78 2.49 45.59
CA GLY A 159 9.61 3.57 46.57
C GLY A 159 10.92 4.18 47.06
N GLY A 160 10.97 5.51 47.11
CA GLY A 160 12.03 6.32 47.75
C GLY A 160 12.30 7.62 46.99
N GLN A 161 11.96 8.78 47.57
CA GLN A 161 11.98 10.09 46.90
C GLN A 161 13.36 10.56 46.40
N GLU A 162 14.47 10.03 46.93
CA GLU A 162 15.83 10.48 46.59
C GLU A 162 16.42 9.85 45.31
N ARG A 163 15.81 8.78 44.76
CA ARG A 163 16.24 8.13 43.50
C ARG A 163 15.39 8.50 42.28
N TYR A 164 14.43 9.41 42.46
CA TYR A 164 13.42 9.74 41.43
C TYR A 164 13.95 10.63 40.30
N THR A 165 14.87 11.57 40.57
CA THR A 165 15.38 12.52 39.56
C THR A 165 16.39 11.90 38.60
N ASP A 166 17.33 11.09 39.10
CA ASP A 166 18.37 10.46 38.26
C ASP A 166 17.79 9.37 37.37
N SER A 167 16.84 8.57 37.89
CA SER A 167 16.19 7.51 37.11
C SER A 167 15.28 8.07 36.02
N GLN A 168 14.68 9.25 36.21
CA GLN A 168 13.87 9.92 35.19
C GLN A 168 14.73 10.42 34.03
N SER A 169 15.85 11.07 34.36
CA SER A 169 16.78 11.59 33.36
C SER A 169 17.38 10.46 32.50
N LEU A 170 17.68 9.31 33.10
CA LEU A 170 18.19 8.14 32.39
C LEU A 170 17.17 7.50 31.44
N VAL A 171 15.90 7.38 31.84
CA VAL A 171 14.84 6.85 30.98
C VAL A 171 14.60 7.78 29.79
N GLU A 172 14.53 9.09 30.02
CA GLU A 172 14.37 10.07 28.95
C GLU A 172 15.54 10.06 27.97
N GLU A 173 16.77 9.96 28.48
CA GLU A 173 17.98 9.84 27.66
C GLU A 173 18.01 8.57 26.81
N ASN A 174 17.60 7.43 27.38
CA ASN A 174 17.50 6.17 26.65
C ASN A 174 16.44 6.22 25.53
N ILE A 175 15.25 6.76 25.82
CA ILE A 175 14.21 6.95 24.81
C ILE A 175 14.74 7.86 23.69
N ARG A 176 15.40 8.98 24.05
CA ARG A 176 15.98 9.90 23.08
C ARG A 176 17.03 9.21 22.20
N LYS A 177 17.89 8.37 22.78
CA LYS A 177 18.89 7.59 22.05
C LYS A 177 18.22 6.62 21.06
N ASN A 178 17.23 5.86 21.50
CA ASN A 178 16.49 4.90 20.67
C ASN A 178 15.84 5.61 19.47
N LEU A 179 15.18 6.74 19.72
CA LEU A 179 14.56 7.54 18.67
C LEU A 179 15.59 8.13 17.69
N THR A 180 16.75 8.56 18.18
CA THR A 180 17.83 9.06 17.32
C THR A 180 18.31 7.98 16.36
N GLN A 181 18.53 6.75 16.84
CA GLN A 181 18.91 5.61 16.00
C GLN A 181 17.84 5.31 14.94
N ALA A 182 16.56 5.33 15.32
CA ALA A 182 15.45 5.12 14.40
C ALA A 182 15.36 6.22 13.32
N VAL A 183 15.56 7.49 13.68
CA VAL A 183 15.58 8.63 12.73
C VAL A 183 16.74 8.50 11.75
N GLU A 184 17.95 8.19 12.22
CA GLU A 184 19.12 8.03 11.36
C GLU A 184 18.89 6.92 10.32
N ARG A 185 18.31 5.80 10.75
CA ARG A 185 18.01 4.69 9.85
C ARG A 185 16.89 5.03 8.86
N ALA A 186 15.81 5.68 9.31
CA ALA A 186 14.75 6.16 8.42
C ALA A 186 15.27 7.13 7.36
N ALA A 187 16.16 8.06 7.74
CA ALA A 187 16.79 8.99 6.82
C ALA A 187 17.71 8.28 5.80
N ALA A 188 18.42 7.23 6.22
CA ALA A 188 19.22 6.40 5.32
C ALA A 188 18.34 5.67 4.31
N LEU A 189 17.28 5.00 4.77
CA LEU A 189 16.32 4.32 3.90
C LEU A 189 15.65 5.27 2.92
N ALA A 190 15.25 6.47 3.37
CA ALA A 190 14.63 7.46 2.50
C ALA A 190 15.57 7.85 1.34
N ARG A 191 16.88 7.98 1.59
CA ARG A 191 17.87 8.24 0.53
C ARG A 191 18.09 7.03 -0.38
N GLU A 192 18.21 5.83 0.19
CA GLU A 192 18.41 4.59 -0.56
C GLU A 192 17.27 4.33 -1.55
N HIS A 193 16.04 4.49 -1.09
CA HIS A 193 14.83 4.27 -1.89
C HIS A 193 14.33 5.52 -2.62
N LYS A 194 15.05 6.65 -2.51
CA LYS A 194 14.71 7.94 -3.15
C LYS A 194 13.29 8.40 -2.84
N VAL A 195 12.91 8.26 -1.58
CA VAL A 195 11.60 8.64 -1.05
C VAL A 195 11.62 10.12 -0.66
N ALA A 196 10.61 10.88 -1.11
CA ALA A 196 10.46 12.29 -0.77
C ALA A 196 9.49 12.54 0.41
N LEU A 197 8.71 11.53 0.82
CA LEU A 197 7.70 11.62 1.86
C LEU A 197 7.94 10.59 2.96
N VAL A 198 8.08 11.06 4.20
CA VAL A 198 8.12 10.20 5.41
C VAL A 198 6.87 10.45 6.23
N VAL A 199 6.10 9.39 6.50
CA VAL A 199 4.90 9.40 7.33
C VAL A 199 5.25 8.81 8.69
N VAL A 200 5.10 9.59 9.75
CA VAL A 200 5.42 9.16 11.12
C VAL A 200 4.12 8.87 11.88
N ILE A 201 3.99 7.64 12.36
CA ILE A 201 2.87 7.18 13.20
C ILE A 201 3.39 6.61 14.52
N GLY A 202 2.51 6.41 15.51
CA GLY A 202 2.90 5.92 16.84
C GLY A 202 2.48 6.84 17.98
N GLU A 203 3.08 6.67 19.16
CA GLU A 203 2.71 7.42 20.37
C GLU A 203 3.04 8.92 20.26
N VAL A 204 2.22 9.79 20.85
CA VAL A 204 2.30 11.25 20.66
C VAL A 204 3.67 11.81 21.03
N GLN A 205 4.27 11.33 22.14
CA GLN A 205 5.58 11.80 22.60
C GLN A 205 6.70 11.33 21.68
N SER A 206 6.68 10.07 21.26
CA SER A 206 7.66 9.49 20.35
C SER A 206 7.60 10.13 18.95
N ARG A 207 6.40 10.41 18.42
CA ARG A 207 6.25 11.14 17.14
C ARG A 207 6.84 12.55 17.19
N LYS A 208 6.68 13.27 18.30
CA LYS A 208 7.22 14.63 18.46
C LYS A 208 8.75 14.66 18.53
N ALA A 209 9.35 13.62 19.10
CA ALA A 209 10.80 13.50 19.22
C ALA A 209 11.45 12.91 17.95
N PHE A 210 10.68 12.22 17.11
CA PHE A 210 11.13 11.66 15.84
C PHE A 210 11.08 12.66 14.67
N ALA A 211 10.10 13.58 14.68
CA ALA A 211 9.91 14.61 13.66
C ALA A 211 10.92 15.76 13.78
#